data_AF-A0A5E4A8C9-F1
#
_entry.id   AF-A0A5E4A8C9-F1
#
_cell.length_a   1.000
_cell.length_b   1.000
_cell.length_c   1.000
_cell.angle_alpha   90.00
_cell.angle_beta   90.00
_cell.angle_gamma   90.00
#
_symmetry.space_group_name_H-M   'P 1'
#
loop_
_entity.id
_entity.type
_entity.pdbx_description
1 polymer ?
#
loop_
_entity_poly.entity_id
_entity_poly.type
_entity_poly.pdbx_seq_one_letter_code
_entity_poly.pdbx_strand_id
1 'polypeptide(L)'
;MERRGSSGSCGRPRQPAEAATASVTLAQLLYLVQNGRELPGLEKRHITATHGDPTASQLPRRPKPWEAAGSANSTRATAAPEPLPSASQTLG
;
A
#
# COMPACT_ATOMS: atom_id res chain seq x y z
N MET A 1 -38.91 15.92 -23.89
CA MET A 1 -37.85 15.09 -23.27
C MET A 1 -36.56 15.87 -23.36
N GLU A 2 -36.15 16.54 -22.28
CA GLU A 2 -34.97 17.40 -22.29
C GLU A 2 -33.71 16.57 -22.05
N ARG A 3 -32.75 16.61 -22.98
CA ARG A 3 -31.40 16.06 -22.79
C ARG A 3 -30.38 16.95 -23.49
N ARG A 4 -29.70 17.81 -22.73
CA ARG A 4 -28.30 18.18 -23.01
C ARG A 4 -27.64 18.88 -21.81
N GLY A 5 -27.27 18.09 -20.82
CA GLY A 5 -26.19 18.47 -19.90
C GLY A 5 -24.88 17.94 -20.47
N SER A 6 -24.02 18.80 -21.01
CA SER A 6 -22.64 18.43 -21.32
C SER A 6 -21.75 19.67 -21.27
N SER A 7 -21.54 20.18 -20.05
CA SER A 7 -20.44 21.11 -19.79
C SER A 7 -19.27 20.29 -19.26
N GLY A 8 -18.36 19.92 -20.16
CA GLY A 8 -17.08 19.31 -19.81
C GLY A 8 -16.21 20.37 -19.15
N SER A 9 -15.96 20.23 -17.85
CA SER A 9 -14.93 21.01 -17.16
C SER A 9 -13.57 20.43 -17.54
N CYS A 10 -12.87 21.11 -18.45
CA CYS A 10 -11.49 20.79 -18.80
C CYS A 10 -10.59 20.95 -17.58
N GLY A 11 -9.83 19.89 -17.29
CA GLY A 11 -8.94 19.79 -16.14
C GLY A 11 -7.96 20.95 -16.06
N ARG A 12 -8.07 21.72 -14.99
CA ARG A 12 -7.07 22.71 -14.60
C ARG A 12 -5.76 21.98 -14.30
N PRO A 13 -4.62 22.38 -14.89
CA PRO A 13 -3.33 21.80 -14.55
C PRO A 13 -3.08 22.03 -13.05
N ARG A 14 -2.93 20.94 -12.30
CA ARG A 14 -2.58 20.97 -10.88
C ARG A 14 -1.15 21.50 -10.79
N GLN A 15 -1.03 22.79 -10.45
CA GLN A 15 0.27 23.38 -10.15
C GLN A 15 0.96 22.51 -9.08
N PRO A 16 2.27 22.24 -9.21
CA PRO A 16 3.03 21.64 -8.13
C PRO A 16 2.86 22.60 -6.95
N ALA A 17 2.14 22.17 -5.92
CA ALA A 17 2.17 22.88 -4.65
C ALA A 17 3.64 22.93 -4.27
N GLU A 18 4.21 24.14 -4.21
CA GLU A 18 5.52 24.37 -3.65
C GLU A 18 5.43 23.92 -2.19
N ALA A 19 5.74 22.64 -1.98
CA ALA A 19 5.67 22.02 -0.68
C ALA A 19 6.85 22.56 0.10
N ALA A 20 6.63 23.71 0.75
CA ALA A 20 7.56 24.25 1.72
C ALA A 20 7.96 23.10 2.65
N THR A 21 9.26 22.80 2.70
CA THR A 21 9.78 21.70 3.51
C THR A 21 9.50 22.00 4.98
N ALA A 22 8.41 21.46 5.49
CA ALA A 22 8.04 21.49 6.89
C ALA A 22 9.00 20.56 7.67
N SER A 23 10.20 21.06 7.95
CA SER A 23 11.18 20.37 8.77
C SER A 23 11.05 20.83 10.22
N VAL A 24 10.93 19.87 11.15
CA VAL A 24 10.92 20.13 12.60
C VAL A 24 12.06 19.38 13.26
N THR A 25 12.50 19.85 14.42
CA THR A 25 13.48 19.11 15.24
C THR A 25 12.82 17.91 15.91
N LEU A 26 13.62 16.90 16.29
CA LEU A 26 13.14 15.72 16.99
C LEU A 26 12.42 16.07 18.30
N ALA A 27 13.00 16.97 19.11
CA ALA A 27 12.39 17.38 20.38
C ALA A 27 10.99 17.99 20.17
N GLN A 28 10.84 18.80 19.12
CA GLN A 28 9.59 19.45 18.79
C GLN A 28 8.56 18.45 18.25
N LEU A 29 8.99 17.47 17.47
CA LEU A 29 8.14 16.36 17.03
C LEU A 29 7.62 15.55 18.21
N LEU A 30 8.48 15.19 19.16
CA LEU A 30 8.09 14.48 20.38
C LEU A 30 7.05 15.27 21.18
N TYR A 31 7.27 16.57 21.36
CA TYR A 31 6.30 17.45 22.01
C TYR A 31 4.93 17.43 21.29
N LEU A 32 4.92 17.58 19.97
CA LEU A 32 3.67 17.58 19.20
C LEU A 32 2.92 16.26 19.33
N VAL A 33 3.62 15.12 19.23
CA VAL A 33 3.04 13.78 19.39
C VAL A 33 2.44 13.60 20.78
N GLN A 34 3.16 13.98 21.83
CA GLN A 34 2.69 13.84 23.21
C GLN A 34 1.44 14.69 23.51
N ASN A 35 1.29 15.82 22.82
CA ASN A 35 0.17 16.73 22.99
C ASN A 35 -0.95 16.49 21.95
N GLY A 36 -0.83 15.49 21.07
CA GLY A 36 -1.80 15.25 20.00
C GLY A 36 -1.94 16.42 19.02
N ARG A 37 -0.88 17.22 18.84
CA ARG A 37 -0.86 18.39 17.97
C ARG A 37 -0.33 18.05 16.59
N GLU A 38 -0.82 18.76 15.59
CA GLU A 38 -0.44 18.55 14.20
C GLU A 38 0.93 19.14 13.86
N LEU A 39 1.57 18.58 12.83
CA LEU A 39 2.86 19.07 12.35
C LEU A 39 2.67 20.41 11.60
N PRO A 40 3.40 21.48 11.95
CA PRO A 40 3.30 22.75 11.23
C PRO A 40 3.71 22.58 9.77
N GLY A 41 3.00 23.24 8.86
CA GLY A 41 3.26 23.15 7.41
C GLY A 41 2.77 21.86 6.75
N LEU A 42 2.12 20.96 7.49
CA LEU A 42 1.50 19.77 6.91
C LEU A 42 0.19 20.14 6.20
N GLU A 43 0.14 19.97 4.89
CA GLU A 43 -1.07 20.20 4.10
C GLU A 43 -2.09 19.08 4.35
N LYS A 44 -3.20 19.41 5.03
CA LYS A 44 -4.36 18.53 5.14
C LYS A 44 -5.11 18.52 3.82
N ARG A 45 -5.00 17.42 3.08
CA ARG A 45 -5.80 17.22 1.88
C ARG A 45 -7.27 17.01 2.28
N HIS A 46 -8.18 17.72 1.62
CA HIS A 46 -9.60 17.49 1.70
C HIS A 46 -9.95 16.18 1.01
N ILE A 47 -9.79 15.07 1.73
CA ILE A 47 -10.12 13.72 1.25
C ILE A 47 -11.46 13.35 1.84
N THR A 48 -12.45 13.12 0.98
CA THR A 48 -13.73 12.53 1.35
C THR A 48 -13.69 11.02 1.09
N ALA A 49 -14.23 10.23 2.02
CA ALA A 49 -14.40 8.80 1.78
C ALA A 49 -15.44 8.60 0.68
N THR A 50 -15.05 7.94 -0.41
CA THR A 50 -15.98 7.55 -1.47
C THR A 50 -16.85 6.35 -1.09
N HIS A 51 -16.49 5.64 0.01
CA HIS A 51 -17.17 4.44 0.52
C HIS A 51 -17.34 3.28 -0.49
N GLY A 52 -16.56 3.27 -1.57
CA GLY A 52 -16.48 2.14 -2.50
C GLY A 52 -15.43 1.11 -2.08
N ASP A 53 -15.42 -0.04 -2.76
CA ASP A 53 -14.38 -1.05 -2.58
C ASP A 53 -12.99 -0.49 -2.92
N PRO A 54 -11.95 -0.84 -2.14
CA PRO A 54 -10.59 -0.40 -2.44
C PRO A 54 -10.12 -1.03 -3.76
N THR A 55 -9.75 -0.21 -4.73
CA THR A 55 -9.15 -0.69 -5.97
C THR A 55 -7.78 -1.29 -5.67
N ALA A 56 -7.66 -2.61 -5.80
CA ALA A 56 -6.37 -3.28 -5.68
C ALA A 56 -5.39 -2.75 -6.74
N SER A 57 -4.16 -2.45 -6.32
CA SER A 57 -3.11 -2.04 -7.23
C SER A 57 -2.72 -3.20 -8.14
N GLN A 58 -2.82 -3.01 -9.46
CA GLN A 58 -2.32 -3.95 -10.46
C GLN A 58 -0.82 -3.73 -10.78
N LEU A 59 -0.20 -2.70 -10.22
CA LEU A 59 1.21 -2.42 -10.44
C LEU A 59 2.09 -3.44 -9.68
N PRO A 60 3.13 -3.98 -10.33
CA PRO A 60 4.09 -4.85 -9.66
C PRO A 60 4.80 -4.07 -8.54
N ARG A 61 4.70 -4.59 -7.31
CA ARG A 61 5.39 -3.98 -6.16
C ARG A 61 6.91 -4.13 -6.34
N ARG A 62 7.66 -3.05 -6.10
CA ARG A 62 9.10 -3.15 -5.86
C ARG A 62 9.32 -3.53 -4.40
N PRO A 63 10.04 -4.62 -4.09
CA PRO A 63 10.30 -5.02 -2.72
C PRO A 63 11.15 -3.96 -2.03
N LYS A 64 10.85 -3.67 -0.77
CA LYS A 64 11.67 -2.77 0.04
C LYS A 64 13.00 -3.46 0.33
N PRO A 65 14.10 -2.71 0.51
CA PRO A 65 15.44 -3.31 0.69
C PRO A 65 15.52 -4.27 1.90
N TRP A 66 14.74 -4.04 2.96
CA TRP A 66 14.67 -4.94 4.10
C TRP A 66 13.84 -6.22 3.86
N GLU A 67 13.05 -6.29 2.79
CA GLU A 67 12.28 -7.50 2.43
C GLU A 67 13.14 -8.52 1.69
N ALA A 68 14.24 -8.09 1.06
CA ALA A 68 15.12 -8.98 0.32
C ALA A 68 15.90 -9.95 1.23
N ALA A 69 16.19 -9.57 2.47
CA ALA A 69 16.94 -10.39 3.41
C ALA A 69 16.18 -11.64 3.90
N GLY A 70 14.85 -11.67 3.79
CA GLY A 70 14.00 -12.78 4.24
C GLY A 70 13.66 -13.83 3.17
N SER A 71 13.88 -13.53 1.88
CA SER A 71 13.45 -14.41 0.77
C SER A 71 14.30 -15.66 0.56
N ALA A 72 15.49 -15.76 1.16
CA ALA A 72 16.37 -16.91 0.98
C ALA A 72 15.86 -18.22 1.63
N ASN A 73 14.89 -18.14 2.55
CA ASN A 73 14.43 -19.31 3.32
C ASN A 73 13.14 -19.97 2.79
N SER A 74 12.47 -19.40 1.79
CA SER A 74 11.16 -19.92 1.32
C SER A 74 11.25 -20.95 0.19
N THR A 75 12.44 -21.27 -0.33
CA THR A 75 12.60 -22.25 -1.43
C THR A 75 12.93 -23.67 -0.97
N ARG A 76 13.06 -23.92 0.34
CA ARG A 76 13.35 -25.26 0.89
C ARG A 76 12.14 -25.89 1.61
N ALA A 77 10.96 -25.81 1.02
CA ALA A 77 9.79 -26.55 1.52
C ALA A 77 8.81 -26.90 0.40
N THR A 78 9.31 -27.47 -0.70
CA THR A 78 8.49 -28.28 -1.60
C THR A 78 9.32 -29.37 -2.28
N ALA A 79 10.16 -30.06 -1.50
CA ALA A 79 10.57 -31.41 -1.89
C ALA A 79 9.34 -32.30 -1.65
N ALA A 80 8.68 -32.69 -2.73
CA ALA A 80 7.56 -33.61 -2.73
C ALA A 80 7.91 -34.87 -1.90
N PRO A 81 7.00 -35.38 -1.05
CA PRO A 81 7.22 -36.68 -0.45
C PRO A 81 7.24 -37.74 -1.55
N GLU A 82 8.34 -38.47 -1.64
CA GLU A 82 8.49 -39.71 -2.40
C GLU A 82 7.25 -40.60 -2.27
N PRO A 83 6.72 -41.17 -3.37
CA PRO A 83 5.63 -42.13 -3.28
C PRO A 83 6.19 -43.45 -2.71
N LEU A 84 5.75 -43.82 -1.51
CA LEU A 84 6.02 -45.13 -0.92
C LEU A 84 5.49 -46.23 -1.86
N PRO A 85 6.23 -47.34 -2.07
CA PRO A 85 5.73 -48.46 -2.84
C PRO A 85 4.52 -49.07 -2.13
N SER A 86 3.44 -49.22 -2.89
CA SER A 86 2.16 -49.80 -2.47
C SER A 86 2.35 -51.26 -2.07
N ALA A 87 2.36 -51.54 -0.76
CA ALA A 87 2.28 -52.89 -0.22
C ALA A 87 0.80 -53.31 -0.14
N SER A 88 0.27 -53.82 -1.25
CA SER A 88 -1.01 -54.54 -1.29
C SER A 88 -0.74 -56.02 -1.57
N GLN A 89 -0.72 -56.87 -0.54
CA GLN A 89 -1.01 -58.31 -0.63
C GLN A 89 -1.60 -58.72 0.73
N THR A 90 -2.93 -58.62 0.90
CA THR A 90 -3.98 -59.62 0.62
C THR A 90 -3.87 -60.87 1.50
N LEU A 91 -4.89 -61.04 2.34
CA LEU A 91 -5.16 -62.22 3.15
C LEU A 91 -5.38 -63.45 2.25
N GLY A 92 -4.84 -64.59 2.67
CA GLY A 92 -5.14 -65.94 2.19
C GLY A 92 -4.60 -66.96 3.18
#